data_AF-A0A661ZTC2-F1
#
_entry.id   AF-A0A661ZTC2-F1
#
_cell.length_a   1.000
_cell.length_b   1.000
_cell.length_c   1.000
_cell.angle_alpha   90.00
_cell.angle_beta   90.00
_cell.angle_gamma   90.00
#
_symmetry.space_group_name_H-M   'P 1'
#
loop_
_entity.id
_entity.type
_entity.pdbx_description
1 polymer ?
#
loop_
_entity_poly.entity_id
_entity_poly.type
_entity_poly.pdbx_seq_one_letter_code
_entity_poly.pdbx_strand_id
1 'polypeptide(L)'
;MSKEKKFITCEGNYAASHIAYMFSEVACIYPITPSSDMAEYVDQWSAIGRKNIFGEVVDVKEMQSEAGAAGAMHGSLQTGALTSTYTASQGLLLMIPNMYKMSGELLPAVFHVSARSLAAQALSIFGDHSDVMSCRQAGFAMLATSSAQEIMDIAGVAHLAAIKTRIPFIHFFDGFRTSHELQKVEEMHMEDLAKLVDYKALQRFRDNALNPEHPVTRGTAQNPDIYFQSREAADKFYDPIPDTVEEYMQEIKKITGREYHPFNYYGAPDAENVIVAMGSVNNTIKEVIDYLAEKGEKVGLIEVHLYRPFSEKYFMKVLPKSVKKISVLDRTKEIGAQGEPLYLDIRNMFYGKENAPCIIGGRYGLSSKDTTPAQILSVYDNLKLDKPKNRFTVGINDDVKHSSLPILPEISVVPKGTHEAKFFGLGADGTVGANKNSIKIIGDSTDKYAQAYFSYDSKKSGGITISHLRFG
;
A
#
# COMPACT_ATOMS: atom_id res chain seq x y z
N MET A 1 -20.02 -22.49 -14.72
CA MET A 1 -19.05 -22.11 -15.77
C MET A 1 -18.17 -21.03 -15.16
N SER A 2 -16.85 -21.23 -15.07
CA SER A 2 -15.94 -20.18 -14.60
C SER A 2 -16.03 -19.00 -15.57
N LYS A 3 -16.26 -17.80 -15.05
CA LYS A 3 -16.23 -16.54 -15.84
C LYS A 3 -14.85 -16.46 -16.51
N GLU A 4 -14.79 -16.10 -17.79
CA GLU A 4 -13.53 -15.96 -18.50
C GLU A 4 -12.69 -14.86 -17.85
N LYS A 5 -11.42 -15.17 -17.51
CA LYS A 5 -10.53 -14.22 -16.84
C LYS A 5 -10.12 -13.13 -17.82
N LYS A 6 -10.40 -11.87 -17.48
CA LYS A 6 -9.98 -10.71 -18.27
C LYS A 6 -8.64 -10.19 -17.76
N PHE A 7 -7.66 -10.07 -18.64
CA PHE A 7 -6.36 -9.50 -18.33
C PHE A 7 -6.21 -8.13 -18.99
N ILE A 8 -5.56 -7.21 -18.27
CA ILE A 8 -5.22 -5.87 -18.77
C ILE A 8 -3.78 -5.54 -18.41
N THR A 9 -3.10 -4.74 -19.24
CA THR A 9 -1.79 -4.18 -18.92
C THR A 9 -1.98 -2.77 -18.36
N CYS A 10 -1.75 -2.57 -17.05
CA CYS A 10 -1.99 -1.29 -16.39
C CYS A 10 -0.98 -0.98 -15.27
N GLU A 11 -0.93 0.29 -14.86
CA GLU A 11 -0.11 0.77 -13.75
C GLU A 11 -0.85 0.62 -12.41
N GLY A 12 -0.14 0.68 -11.28
CA GLY A 12 -0.76 0.63 -9.95
C GLY A 12 -1.79 1.75 -9.72
N ASN A 13 -1.53 2.97 -10.20
CA ASN A 13 -2.49 4.08 -10.14
C ASN A 13 -3.79 3.75 -10.88
N TYR A 14 -3.70 3.14 -12.07
CA TYR A 14 -4.88 2.71 -12.83
C TYR A 14 -5.68 1.68 -12.04
N ALA A 15 -5.03 0.65 -11.49
CA ALA A 15 -5.69 -0.38 -10.70
C ALA A 15 -6.39 0.22 -9.46
N ALA A 16 -5.71 1.12 -8.73
CA ALA A 16 -6.28 1.77 -7.55
C ALA A 16 -7.50 2.63 -7.89
N SER A 17 -7.41 3.44 -8.96
CA SER A 17 -8.54 4.22 -9.45
C SER A 17 -9.69 3.33 -9.90
N HIS A 18 -9.41 2.24 -10.60
CA HIS A 18 -10.42 1.33 -11.11
C HIS A 18 -11.29 0.78 -9.97
N ILE A 19 -10.66 0.39 -8.87
CA ILE A 19 -11.34 -0.07 -7.66
C ILE A 19 -12.02 1.08 -6.91
N ALA A 20 -11.34 2.21 -6.70
CA ALA A 20 -11.92 3.35 -5.98
C ALA A 20 -13.19 3.87 -6.69
N TYR A 21 -13.17 3.93 -8.02
CA TYR A 21 -14.32 4.35 -8.83
C TYR A 21 -15.54 3.45 -8.60
N MET A 22 -15.35 2.15 -8.42
CA MET A 22 -16.44 1.21 -8.18
C MET A 22 -17.22 1.52 -6.90
N PHE A 23 -16.54 1.96 -5.84
CA PHE A 23 -17.15 2.16 -4.51
C PHE A 23 -17.51 3.62 -4.19
N SER A 24 -17.08 4.57 -5.02
CA SER A 24 -17.27 6.00 -4.74
C SER A 24 -18.52 6.54 -5.41
N GLU A 25 -19.24 7.42 -4.73
CA GLU A 25 -20.23 8.32 -5.32
C GLU A 25 -19.63 9.71 -5.54
N VAL A 26 -18.72 10.13 -4.66
CA VAL A 26 -18.01 11.42 -4.72
C VAL A 26 -16.51 11.18 -4.65
N ALA A 27 -15.73 11.97 -5.37
CA ALA A 27 -14.28 12.03 -5.22
C ALA A 27 -13.83 13.49 -5.00
N CYS A 28 -13.33 13.78 -3.80
CA CYS A 28 -12.76 15.09 -3.49
C CYS A 28 -11.25 15.03 -3.70
N ILE A 29 -10.70 15.82 -4.62
CA ILE A 29 -9.33 15.65 -5.12
C ILE A 29 -8.52 16.95 -5.07
N TYR A 30 -7.20 16.79 -5.07
CA TYR A 30 -6.24 17.83 -5.39
C TYR A 30 -4.96 17.16 -5.94
N PRO A 31 -4.36 17.68 -7.03
CA PRO A 31 -3.27 16.98 -7.71
C PRO A 31 -1.95 17.07 -6.94
N ILE A 32 -1.34 15.91 -6.69
CA ILE A 32 0.01 15.77 -6.17
C ILE A 32 0.68 14.51 -6.71
N THR A 33 1.90 14.63 -7.25
CA THR A 33 2.68 13.49 -7.72
C THR A 33 3.07 12.56 -6.55
N PRO A 34 3.06 11.23 -6.70
CA PRO A 34 2.69 10.45 -7.88
C PRO A 34 1.22 9.96 -7.88
N SER A 35 0.32 10.60 -7.13
CA SER A 35 -1.09 10.20 -7.05
C SER A 35 -2.00 10.88 -8.07
N SER A 36 -1.55 11.96 -8.74
CA SER A 36 -2.38 12.76 -9.67
C SER A 36 -3.10 11.92 -10.73
N ASP A 37 -2.41 10.94 -11.34
CA ASP A 37 -3.01 10.09 -12.37
C ASP A 37 -4.28 9.39 -11.87
N MET A 38 -4.35 9.06 -10.57
CA MET A 38 -5.53 8.39 -10.04
C MET A 38 -6.78 9.27 -10.17
N ALA A 39 -6.64 10.54 -9.82
CA ALA A 39 -7.70 11.53 -9.93
C ALA A 39 -8.05 11.81 -11.39
N GLU A 40 -7.05 11.88 -12.27
CA GLU A 40 -7.24 12.08 -13.71
C GLU A 40 -8.01 10.91 -14.35
N TYR A 41 -7.70 9.65 -14.00
CA TYR A 41 -8.46 8.49 -14.50
C TYR A 41 -9.92 8.54 -14.05
N VAL A 42 -10.17 8.91 -12.79
CA VAL A 42 -11.53 8.98 -12.22
C VAL A 42 -12.32 10.10 -12.88
N ASP A 43 -11.71 11.26 -13.12
CA ASP A 43 -12.33 12.37 -13.85
C ASP A 43 -12.65 11.98 -15.31
N GLN A 44 -11.70 11.38 -16.02
CA GLN A 44 -11.90 10.90 -17.39
C GLN A 44 -13.04 9.88 -17.50
N TRP A 45 -13.09 8.91 -16.57
CA TRP A 45 -14.15 7.92 -16.55
C TRP A 45 -15.52 8.52 -16.20
N SER A 46 -15.55 9.53 -15.34
CA SER A 46 -16.77 10.28 -15.02
C SER A 46 -17.27 11.05 -16.24
N ALA A 47 -16.38 11.71 -16.97
CA ALA A 47 -16.71 12.49 -18.16
C ALA A 47 -17.31 11.63 -19.31
N ILE A 48 -16.89 10.37 -19.44
CA ILE A 48 -17.47 9.42 -20.41
C ILE A 48 -18.69 8.65 -19.87
N GLY A 49 -19.16 8.97 -18.67
CA GLY A 49 -20.36 8.38 -18.07
C GLY A 49 -20.18 6.95 -17.55
N ARG A 50 -18.96 6.52 -17.21
CA ARG A 50 -18.72 5.21 -16.58
C ARG A 50 -19.54 5.11 -15.29
N LYS A 51 -20.23 3.99 -15.08
CA LYS A 51 -21.01 3.77 -13.85
C LYS A 51 -20.18 3.07 -12.78
N ASN A 52 -20.44 3.37 -11.52
CA ASN A 52 -19.93 2.66 -10.34
C ASN A 52 -20.84 1.44 -10.01
N ILE A 53 -20.58 0.73 -8.90
CA ILE A 53 -21.38 -0.46 -8.51
C ILE A 53 -22.84 -0.12 -8.18
N PHE A 54 -23.14 1.17 -7.95
CA PHE A 54 -24.47 1.68 -7.63
C PHE A 54 -25.23 2.18 -8.88
N GLY A 55 -24.63 2.09 -10.07
CA GLY A 55 -25.24 2.58 -11.32
C GLY A 55 -25.10 4.09 -11.53
N GLU A 56 -24.29 4.78 -10.72
CA GLU A 56 -24.09 6.23 -10.74
C GLU A 56 -22.74 6.63 -11.33
N VAL A 57 -22.65 7.86 -11.84
CA VAL A 57 -21.38 8.46 -12.28
C VAL A 57 -20.75 9.13 -11.06
N VAL A 58 -19.44 8.94 -10.86
CA VAL A 58 -18.74 9.56 -9.73
C VAL A 58 -18.72 11.08 -9.89
N ASP A 59 -19.11 11.82 -8.85
CA ASP A 59 -18.99 13.27 -8.85
C ASP A 59 -17.60 13.71 -8.38
N VAL A 60 -16.80 14.24 -9.31
CA VAL A 60 -15.42 14.66 -9.04
C VAL A 60 -15.40 16.16 -8.72
N LYS A 61 -14.71 16.52 -7.63
CA LYS A 61 -14.54 17.90 -7.18
C LYS A 61 -13.09 18.18 -6.83
N GLU A 62 -12.45 19.00 -7.65
CA GLU A 62 -11.14 19.57 -7.34
C GLU A 62 -11.29 20.72 -6.34
N MET A 63 -10.48 20.69 -5.28
CA MET A 63 -10.47 21.71 -4.23
C MET A 63 -9.27 22.65 -4.38
N GLN A 64 -9.12 23.61 -3.47
CA GLN A 64 -7.99 24.55 -3.47
C GLN A 64 -6.69 23.97 -2.87
N SER A 65 -6.80 22.86 -2.13
CA SER A 65 -5.69 22.11 -1.54
C SER A 65 -6.19 20.76 -1.01
N GLU A 66 -5.29 19.86 -0.64
CA GLU A 66 -5.62 18.59 0.02
C GLU A 66 -6.32 18.80 1.37
N ALA A 67 -6.04 19.89 2.10
CA ALA A 67 -6.80 20.23 3.31
C ALA A 67 -8.28 20.52 2.97
N GLY A 68 -8.52 21.24 1.87
CA GLY A 68 -9.87 21.47 1.34
C GLY A 68 -10.54 20.19 0.87
N ALA A 69 -9.81 19.33 0.16
CA ALA A 69 -10.28 18.01 -0.27
C ALA A 69 -10.69 17.13 0.91
N ALA A 70 -9.89 17.09 1.98
CA ALA A 70 -10.22 16.33 3.18
C ALA A 70 -11.44 16.90 3.92
N GLY A 71 -11.60 18.22 3.97
CA GLY A 71 -12.79 18.85 4.56
C GLY A 71 -14.06 18.61 3.74
N ALA A 72 -13.96 18.69 2.41
CA ALA A 72 -15.06 18.38 1.50
C ALA A 72 -15.47 16.91 1.61
N MET A 73 -14.49 16.01 1.67
CA MET A 73 -14.72 14.58 1.90
C MET A 73 -15.39 14.32 3.24
N HIS A 74 -14.95 14.99 4.31
CA HIS A 74 -15.57 14.88 5.63
C HIS A 74 -17.04 15.30 5.58
N GLY A 75 -17.35 16.43 4.95
CA GLY A 75 -18.72 16.89 4.74
C GLY A 75 -19.56 15.92 3.90
N SER A 76 -19.02 15.41 2.80
CA SER A 76 -19.70 14.47 1.90
C SER A 76 -20.06 13.15 2.60
N LEU A 77 -19.15 12.61 3.42
CA LEU A 77 -19.40 11.44 4.25
C LEU A 77 -20.45 11.73 5.34
N GLN A 78 -20.42 12.93 5.94
CA GLN A 78 -21.41 13.35 6.93
C GLN A 78 -22.83 13.44 6.34
N THR A 79 -22.95 13.78 5.06
CA THR A 79 -24.22 13.76 4.31
C THR A 79 -24.57 12.39 3.74
N GLY A 80 -23.83 11.35 4.13
CA GLY A 80 -24.12 9.97 3.79
C GLY A 80 -23.70 9.57 2.38
N ALA A 81 -22.78 10.26 1.69
CA ALA A 81 -22.22 9.78 0.42
C ALA A 81 -20.91 9.02 0.65
N LEU A 82 -20.70 7.91 -0.05
CA LEU A 82 -19.42 7.21 -0.05
C LEU A 82 -18.42 8.02 -0.86
N THR A 83 -17.36 8.47 -0.19
CA THR A 83 -16.38 9.39 -0.77
C THR A 83 -14.99 8.80 -0.70
N SER A 84 -14.23 8.95 -1.79
CA SER A 84 -12.79 8.62 -1.84
C SER A 84 -11.94 9.86 -2.11
N THR A 85 -10.65 9.74 -1.81
CA THR A 85 -9.64 10.73 -2.21
C THR A 85 -8.32 10.06 -2.59
N TYR A 86 -7.49 10.79 -3.33
CA TYR A 86 -6.20 10.35 -3.85
C TYR A 86 -5.15 11.37 -3.45
N THR A 87 -4.09 10.94 -2.77
CA THR A 87 -3.07 11.87 -2.27
C THR A 87 -1.72 11.18 -2.02
N ALA A 88 -0.72 11.96 -1.64
CA ALA A 88 0.62 11.50 -1.29
C ALA A 88 1.36 12.58 -0.47
N SER A 89 2.39 12.19 0.28
CA SER A 89 3.38 13.09 0.87
C SER A 89 2.77 14.30 1.60
N GLN A 90 3.12 15.51 1.17
CA GLN A 90 2.65 16.76 1.76
C GLN A 90 1.13 16.88 1.74
N GLY A 91 0.49 16.38 0.68
CA GLY A 91 -0.94 16.38 0.55
C GLY A 91 -1.61 15.58 1.67
N LEU A 92 -1.09 14.38 1.93
CA LEU A 92 -1.58 13.54 3.02
C LEU A 92 -1.41 14.23 4.39
N LEU A 93 -0.28 14.92 4.63
CA LEU A 93 -0.09 15.68 5.88
C LEU A 93 -1.17 16.75 6.09
N LEU A 94 -1.58 17.44 5.02
CA LEU A 94 -2.64 18.44 5.07
C LEU A 94 -4.02 17.84 5.38
N MET A 95 -4.21 16.54 5.14
CA MET A 95 -5.46 15.84 5.44
C MET A 95 -5.55 15.34 6.89
N ILE A 96 -4.43 15.22 7.62
CA ILE A 96 -4.37 14.66 8.99
C ILE A 96 -5.42 15.25 9.94
N PRO A 97 -5.65 16.58 10.01
CA PRO A 97 -6.67 17.14 10.91
C PRO A 97 -8.07 16.57 10.67
N ASN A 98 -8.47 16.40 9.40
CA ASN A 98 -9.76 15.82 9.04
C ASN A 98 -9.78 14.30 9.20
N MET A 99 -8.64 13.61 9.10
CA MET A 99 -8.56 12.17 9.39
C MET A 99 -8.98 11.87 10.84
N TYR A 100 -8.54 12.67 11.82
CA TYR A 100 -9.00 12.52 13.20
C TYR A 100 -10.51 12.72 13.35
N LYS A 101 -11.12 13.61 12.55
CA LYS A 101 -12.56 13.83 12.56
C LYS A 101 -13.31 12.65 11.94
N MET A 102 -12.86 12.16 10.79
CA MET A 102 -13.49 11.02 10.11
C MET A 102 -13.42 9.74 10.95
N SER A 103 -12.27 9.45 11.58
CA SER A 103 -12.13 8.28 12.45
C SER A 103 -12.90 8.45 13.77
N GLY A 104 -12.85 9.63 14.38
CA GLY A 104 -13.61 9.93 15.61
C GLY A 104 -15.12 9.90 15.43
N GLU A 105 -15.62 10.18 14.22
CA GLU A 105 -17.03 10.15 13.87
C GLU A 105 -17.46 8.85 13.19
N LEU A 106 -16.54 7.89 13.07
CA LEU A 106 -16.78 6.55 12.52
C LEU A 106 -17.41 6.61 11.11
N LEU A 107 -16.71 7.30 10.20
CA LEU A 107 -17.11 7.47 8.80
C LEU A 107 -16.32 6.50 7.89
N PRO A 108 -16.97 5.84 6.91
CA PRO A 108 -16.36 4.85 6.04
C PRO A 108 -15.54 5.49 4.90
N ALA A 109 -14.56 6.34 5.24
CA ALA A 109 -13.68 7.00 4.28
C ALA A 109 -12.62 6.04 3.74
N VAL A 110 -12.25 6.15 2.46
CA VAL A 110 -11.06 5.44 1.91
C VAL A 110 -10.14 6.40 1.19
N PHE A 111 -8.88 6.42 1.62
CA PHE A 111 -7.81 7.20 1.04
C PHE A 111 -6.91 6.26 0.25
N HIS A 112 -6.75 6.50 -1.05
CA HIS A 112 -5.78 5.79 -1.87
C HIS A 112 -4.50 6.62 -1.96
N VAL A 113 -3.41 6.10 -1.40
CA VAL A 113 -2.15 6.83 -1.24
C VAL A 113 -1.03 6.15 -2.02
N SER A 114 -0.47 6.87 -3.00
CA SER A 114 0.80 6.48 -3.61
C SER A 114 1.94 6.99 -2.71
N ALA A 115 2.34 6.18 -1.74
CA ALA A 115 3.21 6.58 -0.63
C ALA A 115 4.52 7.20 -1.12
N ARG A 116 4.84 8.39 -0.61
CA ARG A 116 5.89 9.28 -1.10
C ARG A 116 6.64 9.94 0.06
N SER A 117 7.95 10.15 -0.14
CA SER A 117 8.81 10.90 0.76
C SER A 117 8.24 12.25 1.18
N LEU A 118 8.33 12.54 2.48
CA LEU A 118 8.15 13.90 3.00
C LEU A 118 9.38 14.76 2.73
N ALA A 119 9.13 16.03 2.42
CA ALA A 119 10.16 17.05 2.32
C ALA A 119 10.77 17.31 3.69
N ALA A 120 12.06 17.00 3.83
CA ALA A 120 12.84 17.23 5.03
C ALA A 120 14.04 18.13 4.70
N GLN A 121 15.24 17.57 4.54
CA GLN A 121 16.41 18.31 4.04
C GLN A 121 16.26 18.74 2.58
N ALA A 122 15.40 18.05 1.83
CA ALA A 122 15.04 18.35 0.44
C ALA A 122 13.65 17.77 0.14
N LEU A 123 13.01 18.31 -0.90
CA LEU A 123 11.83 17.70 -1.51
C LEU A 123 12.24 16.43 -2.26
N SER A 124 11.43 15.38 -2.17
CA SER A 124 11.46 14.28 -3.11
C SER A 124 10.05 13.96 -3.61
N ILE A 125 9.93 13.64 -4.90
CA ILE A 125 8.68 13.13 -5.48
C ILE A 125 8.54 11.62 -5.33
N PHE A 126 9.61 10.93 -4.93
CA PHE A 126 9.74 9.49 -5.01
C PHE A 126 9.20 8.74 -3.79
N GLY A 127 9.03 7.43 -3.94
CA GLY A 127 8.28 6.58 -3.02
C GLY A 127 9.05 6.11 -1.80
N ASP A 128 8.48 6.37 -0.63
CA ASP A 128 8.75 5.71 0.65
C ASP A 128 7.52 5.86 1.56
N HIS A 129 7.54 5.33 2.78
CA HIS A 129 6.38 5.31 3.68
C HIS A 129 6.33 6.46 4.68
N SER A 130 7.16 7.50 4.54
CA SER A 130 7.22 8.56 5.56
C SER A 130 5.90 9.33 5.73
N ASP A 131 5.10 9.45 4.67
CA ASP A 131 3.80 10.09 4.69
C ASP A 131 2.72 9.26 5.42
N VAL A 132 2.54 8.00 5.02
CA VAL A 132 1.58 7.09 5.65
C VAL A 132 1.94 6.81 7.11
N MET A 133 3.24 6.72 7.43
CA MET A 133 3.70 6.55 8.82
C MET A 133 3.43 7.77 9.69
N SER A 134 3.31 8.97 9.11
CA SER A 134 2.92 10.20 9.81
C SER A 134 1.43 10.25 10.17
N CYS A 135 0.64 9.32 9.63
CA CYS A 135 -0.81 9.23 9.84
C CYS A 135 -1.23 8.05 10.74
N ARG A 136 -0.28 7.22 11.19
CA ARG A 136 -0.56 5.94 11.88
C ARG A 136 -1.37 6.05 13.19
N GLN A 137 -1.42 7.25 13.76
CA GLN A 137 -2.12 7.58 15.00
C GLN A 137 -3.49 8.25 14.75
N ALA A 138 -3.84 8.57 13.51
CA ALA A 138 -5.07 9.29 13.17
C ALA A 138 -6.35 8.44 13.30
N GLY A 139 -6.22 7.17 13.70
CA GLY A 139 -7.34 6.24 13.87
C GLY A 139 -7.84 5.63 12.56
N PHE A 140 -7.11 5.75 11.46
CA PHE A 140 -7.40 5.03 10.22
C PHE A 140 -6.81 3.62 10.29
N ALA A 141 -7.53 2.65 9.74
CA ALA A 141 -6.94 1.38 9.37
C ALA A 141 -5.97 1.59 8.19
N MET A 142 -4.93 0.77 8.07
CA MET A 142 -3.88 0.94 7.07
C MET A 142 -3.62 -0.38 6.36
N LEU A 143 -3.91 -0.42 5.06
CA LEU A 143 -3.79 -1.58 4.19
C LEU A 143 -2.75 -1.32 3.09
N ALA A 144 -1.68 -2.09 3.08
CA ALA A 144 -0.58 -2.00 2.14
C ALA A 144 -0.68 -3.05 1.02
N THR A 145 -0.29 -2.67 -0.19
CA THR A 145 -0.20 -3.55 -1.35
C THR A 145 1.16 -3.42 -2.04
N SER A 146 1.64 -4.53 -2.59
CA SER A 146 3.02 -4.68 -3.08
C SER A 146 3.12 -4.69 -4.61
N SER A 147 2.02 -4.88 -5.34
CA SER A 147 2.00 -4.97 -6.81
C SER A 147 0.71 -4.39 -7.40
N ALA A 148 0.68 -4.14 -8.72
CA ALA A 148 -0.53 -3.71 -9.40
C ALA A 148 -1.65 -4.76 -9.32
N GLN A 149 -1.29 -6.05 -9.33
CA GLN A 149 -2.24 -7.14 -9.13
C GLN A 149 -2.85 -7.11 -7.73
N GLU A 150 -2.04 -6.95 -6.67
CA GLU A 150 -2.55 -6.83 -5.30
C GLU A 150 -3.46 -5.61 -5.11
N ILE A 151 -3.13 -4.48 -5.75
CA ILE A 151 -4.01 -3.31 -5.76
C ILE A 151 -5.37 -3.70 -6.38
N MET A 152 -5.37 -4.35 -7.54
CA MET A 152 -6.60 -4.79 -8.21
C MET A 152 -7.42 -5.75 -7.34
N ASP A 153 -6.77 -6.63 -6.58
CA ASP A 153 -7.43 -7.67 -5.80
C ASP A 153 -7.96 -7.19 -4.46
N ILE A 154 -7.13 -6.49 -3.67
CA ILE A 154 -7.40 -6.24 -2.26
C ILE A 154 -7.56 -4.76 -1.90
N ALA A 155 -7.40 -3.81 -2.82
CA ALA A 155 -7.79 -2.42 -2.55
C ALA A 155 -9.30 -2.31 -2.24
N GLY A 156 -10.13 -3.19 -2.80
CA GLY A 156 -11.57 -3.24 -2.54
C GLY A 156 -11.90 -3.68 -1.11
N VAL A 157 -11.00 -4.43 -0.46
CA VAL A 157 -11.15 -4.82 0.95
C VAL A 157 -11.17 -3.59 1.85
N ALA A 158 -10.42 -2.54 1.53
CA ALA A 158 -10.46 -1.28 2.30
C ALA A 158 -11.86 -0.65 2.28
N HIS A 159 -12.53 -0.62 1.12
CA HIS A 159 -13.89 -0.10 0.97
C HIS A 159 -14.92 -0.96 1.69
N LEU A 160 -14.87 -2.27 1.45
CA LEU A 160 -15.79 -3.23 2.04
C LEU A 160 -15.69 -3.23 3.58
N ALA A 161 -14.46 -3.25 4.10
CA ALA A 161 -14.21 -3.19 5.53
C ALA A 161 -14.59 -1.83 6.13
N ALA A 162 -14.32 -0.71 5.45
CA ALA A 162 -14.72 0.61 5.92
C ALA A 162 -16.25 0.72 6.07
N ILE A 163 -17.01 0.25 5.08
CA ILE A 163 -18.48 0.22 5.14
C ILE A 163 -18.97 -0.65 6.29
N LYS A 164 -18.42 -1.87 6.44
CA LYS A 164 -18.87 -2.84 7.45
C LYS A 164 -18.52 -2.42 8.88
N THR A 165 -17.31 -1.90 9.11
CA THR A 165 -16.77 -1.58 10.43
C THR A 165 -16.97 -0.13 10.85
N ARG A 166 -17.26 0.76 9.89
CA ARG A 166 -17.32 2.22 10.06
C ARG A 166 -15.97 2.89 10.34
N ILE A 167 -14.87 2.15 10.24
CA ILE A 167 -13.53 2.70 10.44
C ILE A 167 -12.93 3.06 9.09
N PRO A 168 -12.42 4.29 8.91
CA PRO A 168 -11.84 4.71 7.64
C PRO A 168 -10.50 4.02 7.38
N PHE A 169 -10.15 3.88 6.09
CA PHE A 169 -8.95 3.18 5.64
C PHE A 169 -8.00 4.08 4.83
N ILE A 170 -6.70 3.93 5.07
CA ILE A 170 -5.65 4.28 4.13
C ILE A 170 -5.29 2.99 3.38
N HIS A 171 -5.61 2.92 2.10
CA HIS A 171 -5.04 1.94 1.19
C HIS A 171 -3.82 2.56 0.52
N PHE A 172 -2.64 1.96 0.65
CA PHE A 172 -1.42 2.52 0.10
C PHE A 172 -0.50 1.52 -0.58
N PHE A 173 0.31 2.06 -1.49
CA PHE A 173 1.28 1.35 -2.30
C PHE A 173 2.42 2.29 -2.66
N ASP A 174 3.57 1.74 -3.05
CA ASP A 174 4.80 2.51 -3.19
C ASP A 174 4.75 3.45 -4.41
N GLY A 175 4.94 4.75 -4.15
CA GLY A 175 5.01 5.77 -5.19
C GLY A 175 6.12 5.48 -6.21
N PHE A 176 5.79 5.62 -7.50
CA PHE A 176 6.56 5.19 -8.67
C PHE A 176 6.79 3.68 -8.76
N ARG A 177 7.38 3.05 -7.73
CA ARG A 177 7.79 1.65 -7.78
C ARG A 177 6.63 0.68 -8.00
N THR A 178 5.44 1.00 -7.48
CA THR A 178 4.19 0.29 -7.78
C THR A 178 3.23 1.19 -8.54
N SER A 179 3.12 2.47 -8.17
CA SER A 179 2.10 3.34 -8.75
C SER A 179 2.25 3.58 -10.26
N HIS A 180 3.49 3.56 -10.79
CA HIS A 180 3.81 3.80 -12.20
C HIS A 180 4.43 2.57 -12.90
N GLU A 181 4.57 1.45 -12.19
CA GLU A 181 5.01 0.21 -12.81
C GLU A 181 3.86 -0.40 -13.61
N LEU A 182 4.06 -0.60 -14.91
CA LEU A 182 3.13 -1.34 -15.75
C LEU A 182 3.28 -2.82 -15.48
N GLN A 183 2.15 -3.50 -15.23
CA GLN A 183 2.07 -4.95 -15.15
C GLN A 183 0.85 -5.47 -15.91
N LYS A 184 0.95 -6.68 -16.47
CA LYS A 184 -0.22 -7.45 -16.89
C LYS A 184 -0.90 -8.04 -15.65
N VAL A 185 -2.16 -7.65 -15.42
CA VAL A 185 -2.95 -8.05 -14.25
C VAL A 185 -4.28 -8.66 -14.69
N GLU A 186 -4.81 -9.58 -13.88
CA GLU A 186 -6.20 -10.04 -13.95
C GLU A 186 -7.10 -8.92 -13.40
N GLU A 187 -8.02 -8.42 -14.23
CA GLU A 187 -8.94 -7.33 -13.87
C GLU A 187 -10.06 -7.86 -12.97
N MET A 188 -10.33 -7.12 -11.90
CA MET A 188 -11.47 -7.40 -11.02
C MET A 188 -12.77 -6.87 -11.66
N HIS A 189 -13.76 -7.74 -11.79
CA HIS A 189 -15.07 -7.33 -12.33
C HIS A 189 -15.94 -6.67 -11.26
N MET A 190 -16.60 -5.58 -11.66
CA MET A 190 -17.50 -4.79 -10.82
C MET A 190 -18.59 -5.64 -10.16
N GLU A 191 -19.20 -6.58 -10.89
CA GLU A 191 -20.30 -7.39 -10.36
C GLU A 191 -19.85 -8.34 -9.25
N ASP A 192 -18.56 -8.70 -9.21
CA ASP A 192 -18.04 -9.63 -8.22
C ASP A 192 -17.78 -8.92 -6.89
N LEU A 193 -17.31 -7.67 -6.93
CA LEU A 193 -17.20 -6.82 -5.74
C LEU A 193 -18.56 -6.30 -5.23
N ALA A 194 -19.50 -5.99 -6.13
CA ALA A 194 -20.84 -5.50 -5.77
C ALA A 194 -21.61 -6.49 -4.87
N LYS A 195 -21.34 -7.79 -5.01
CA LYS A 195 -21.95 -8.86 -4.17
C LYS A 195 -21.39 -8.90 -2.75
N LEU A 196 -20.19 -8.36 -2.53
CA LEU A 196 -19.51 -8.39 -1.22
C LEU A 196 -19.92 -7.22 -0.32
N VAL A 197 -20.58 -6.20 -0.87
CA VAL A 197 -21.04 -5.02 -0.10
C VAL A 197 -22.04 -5.46 0.96
N ASP A 198 -21.78 -5.10 2.23
CA ASP A 198 -22.80 -5.21 3.28
C ASP A 198 -23.82 -4.08 3.11
N TYR A 199 -24.86 -4.33 2.33
CA TYR A 199 -25.93 -3.35 2.08
C TYR A 199 -26.69 -2.94 3.33
N LYS A 200 -26.70 -3.76 4.40
CA LYS A 200 -27.28 -3.35 5.69
C LYS A 200 -26.39 -2.34 6.38
N ALA A 201 -25.06 -2.53 6.34
CA ALA A 201 -24.10 -1.54 6.86
C ALA A 201 -24.13 -0.24 6.05
N LEU A 202 -24.22 -0.34 4.72
CA LEU A 202 -24.39 0.80 3.84
C LEU A 202 -25.68 1.58 4.18
N GLN A 203 -26.81 0.88 4.32
CA GLN A 203 -28.06 1.53 4.71
C GLN A 203 -27.94 2.22 6.08
N ARG A 204 -27.33 1.58 7.08
CA ARG A 204 -27.06 2.22 8.38
C ARG A 204 -26.21 3.48 8.25
N PHE A 205 -25.24 3.50 7.35
CA PHE A 205 -24.46 4.71 7.08
C PHE A 205 -25.34 5.84 6.54
N ARG A 206 -26.24 5.54 5.59
CA ARG A 206 -27.21 6.51 5.04
C ARG A 206 -28.20 7.01 6.10
N ASP A 207 -28.76 6.10 6.90
CA ASP A 207 -29.73 6.44 7.95
C ASP A 207 -29.11 7.36 9.03
N ASN A 208 -27.79 7.28 9.21
CA ASN A 208 -27.03 8.14 10.12
C ASN A 208 -26.53 9.44 9.44
N ALA A 209 -26.90 9.74 8.21
CA ALA A 209 -26.49 10.98 7.55
C ALA A 209 -27.13 12.21 8.21
N LEU A 210 -26.47 13.37 8.09
CA LEU A 210 -27.07 14.65 8.45
C LEU A 210 -28.24 14.94 7.49
N ASN A 211 -29.46 14.97 8.04
CA ASN A 211 -30.68 15.28 7.30
C ASN A 211 -31.62 16.11 8.19
N PRO A 212 -32.20 17.22 7.70
CA PRO A 212 -33.13 18.04 8.47
C PRO A 212 -34.42 17.31 8.90
N GLU A 213 -34.80 16.22 8.24
CA GLU A 213 -35.97 15.41 8.62
C GLU A 213 -35.71 14.54 9.86
N HIS A 214 -34.45 14.24 10.17
CA HIS A 214 -34.02 13.49 11.35
C HIS A 214 -32.67 14.03 11.89
N PRO A 215 -32.67 15.26 12.44
CA PRO A 215 -31.44 16.00 12.72
C PRO A 215 -30.68 15.43 13.92
N VAL A 216 -29.34 15.52 13.85
CA VAL A 216 -28.42 15.21 14.95
C VAL A 216 -27.35 16.29 15.06
N THR A 217 -26.73 16.42 16.23
CA THR A 217 -25.57 17.29 16.45
C THR A 217 -24.29 16.46 16.48
N ARG A 218 -23.23 16.91 15.78
CA ARG A 218 -21.92 16.28 15.73
C ARG A 218 -20.81 17.31 15.92
N GLY A 219 -19.63 16.85 16.33
CA GLY A 219 -18.48 17.74 16.50
C GLY A 219 -18.61 18.76 17.63
N THR A 220 -19.30 18.40 18.72
CA THR A 220 -19.44 19.23 19.92
C THR A 220 -18.08 19.55 20.56
N ALA A 221 -17.99 20.67 21.28
CA ALA A 221 -16.91 20.90 22.23
C ALA A 221 -17.22 20.14 23.54
N GLN A 222 -16.29 19.32 24.00
CA GLN A 222 -16.45 18.52 25.23
C GLN A 222 -15.41 18.96 26.27
N ASN A 223 -15.83 19.04 27.53
CA ASN A 223 -14.96 19.34 28.66
C ASN A 223 -14.23 18.06 29.16
N PRO A 224 -13.27 18.21 30.09
CA PRO A 224 -12.50 17.07 30.63
C PRO A 224 -13.35 16.02 31.36
N ASP A 225 -14.58 16.36 31.76
CA ASP A 225 -15.52 15.49 32.46
C ASP A 225 -16.03 14.32 31.61
N ILE A 226 -16.08 14.46 30.28
CA ILE A 226 -16.62 13.42 29.37
C ILE A 226 -15.75 13.11 28.14
N TYR A 227 -14.75 13.93 27.82
CA TYR A 227 -13.96 13.75 26.59
C TYR A 227 -13.25 12.40 26.56
N PHE A 228 -12.63 11.99 27.67
CA PHE A 228 -11.87 10.74 27.72
C PHE A 228 -12.79 9.53 27.52
N GLN A 229 -13.93 9.48 28.21
CA GLN A 229 -14.92 8.41 28.08
C GLN A 229 -15.49 8.33 26.66
N SER A 230 -15.72 9.49 26.02
CA SER A 230 -16.20 9.54 24.64
C SER A 230 -15.16 9.05 23.64
N ARG A 231 -13.86 9.28 23.91
CA ARG A 231 -12.77 8.84 23.05
C ARG A 231 -12.59 7.32 23.08
N GLU A 232 -12.62 6.71 24.27
CA GLU A 232 -12.48 5.26 24.47
C GLU A 232 -13.69 4.47 23.94
N ALA A 233 -14.86 5.09 23.82
CA ALA A 233 -16.06 4.44 23.32
C ALA A 233 -15.94 3.92 21.86
N ALA A 234 -14.94 4.42 21.12
CA ALA A 234 -14.66 4.01 19.75
C ALA A 234 -13.90 2.67 19.65
N ASP A 235 -13.23 2.21 20.71
CA ASP A 235 -12.33 1.04 20.65
C ASP A 235 -13.01 -0.24 20.16
N LYS A 236 -14.27 -0.46 20.56
CA LYS A 236 -15.08 -1.60 20.11
C LYS A 236 -15.28 -1.69 18.59
N PHE A 237 -15.08 -0.59 17.86
CA PHE A 237 -15.15 -0.57 16.40
C PHE A 237 -13.82 -0.97 15.74
N TYR A 238 -12.71 -0.90 16.47
CA TYR A 238 -11.39 -1.30 15.98
C TYR A 238 -11.12 -2.79 16.15
N ASP A 239 -11.60 -3.39 17.25
CA ASP A 239 -11.44 -4.83 17.55
C ASP A 239 -11.81 -5.77 16.39
N PRO A 240 -12.95 -5.60 15.68
CA PRO A 240 -13.34 -6.52 14.60
C PRO A 240 -12.61 -6.29 13.27
N ILE A 241 -11.79 -5.24 13.12
CA ILE A 241 -11.18 -4.90 11.83
C ILE A 241 -10.29 -6.03 11.29
N PRO A 242 -9.35 -6.61 12.07
CA PRO A 242 -8.47 -7.65 11.54
C PRO A 242 -9.24 -8.88 11.04
N ASP A 243 -10.26 -9.29 11.79
CA ASP A 243 -11.11 -10.43 11.42
C ASP A 243 -11.95 -10.10 10.18
N THR A 244 -12.47 -8.86 10.08
CA THR A 244 -13.22 -8.40 8.90
C THR A 244 -12.35 -8.35 7.64
N VAL A 245 -11.10 -7.90 7.76
CA VAL A 245 -10.15 -7.85 6.65
C VAL A 245 -9.79 -9.26 6.19
N GLU A 246 -9.52 -10.19 7.12
CA GLU A 246 -9.31 -11.61 6.79
C GLU A 246 -10.53 -12.18 6.06
N GLU A 247 -11.75 -11.97 6.57
CA GLU A 247 -12.99 -12.45 5.94
C GLU A 247 -13.09 -12.00 4.48
N TYR A 248 -12.92 -10.70 4.22
CA TYR A 248 -12.98 -10.17 2.86
C TYR A 248 -11.85 -10.68 1.98
N MET A 249 -10.63 -10.83 2.50
CA MET A 249 -9.53 -11.44 1.75
C MET A 249 -9.83 -12.91 1.38
N GLN A 250 -10.53 -13.66 2.24
CA GLN A 250 -11.00 -15.00 1.89
C GLN A 250 -12.11 -15.00 0.83
N GLU A 251 -12.99 -13.98 0.81
CA GLU A 251 -13.94 -13.81 -0.30
C GLU A 251 -13.23 -13.48 -1.61
N ILE A 252 -12.19 -12.62 -1.58
CA ILE A 252 -11.35 -12.35 -2.75
C ILE A 252 -10.71 -13.64 -3.28
N LYS A 253 -10.18 -14.51 -2.39
CA LYS A 253 -9.64 -15.82 -2.79
C LYS A 253 -10.65 -16.68 -3.55
N LYS A 254 -11.94 -16.65 -3.17
CA LYS A 254 -12.99 -17.41 -3.88
C LYS A 254 -13.25 -16.87 -5.30
N ILE A 255 -13.04 -15.56 -5.51
CA ILE A 255 -13.24 -14.91 -6.80
C ILE A 255 -12.02 -15.14 -7.71
N THR A 256 -10.82 -14.88 -7.19
CA THR A 256 -9.59 -14.78 -7.98
C THR A 256 -8.75 -16.06 -7.98
N GLY A 257 -8.88 -16.87 -6.93
CA GLY A 257 -7.98 -17.97 -6.58
C GLY A 257 -6.70 -17.56 -5.84
N ARG A 258 -6.46 -16.26 -5.65
CA ARG A 258 -5.25 -15.72 -4.97
C ARG A 258 -5.54 -15.53 -3.48
N GLU A 259 -4.63 -16.03 -2.64
CA GLU A 259 -4.80 -16.02 -1.19
C GLU A 259 -4.08 -14.86 -0.52
N TYR A 260 -4.85 -14.10 0.26
CA TYR A 260 -4.38 -12.97 1.04
C TYR A 260 -4.84 -13.12 2.49
N HIS A 261 -4.04 -12.57 3.39
CA HIS A 261 -4.30 -12.47 4.82
C HIS A 261 -3.80 -11.11 5.33
N PRO A 262 -4.17 -10.68 6.55
CA PRO A 262 -3.57 -9.51 7.18
C PRO A 262 -2.02 -9.55 7.17
N PHE A 263 -1.46 -10.75 7.30
CA PHE A 263 -0.03 -11.04 7.16
C PHE A 263 0.16 -12.32 6.34
N ASN A 264 1.00 -12.30 5.32
CA ASN A 264 1.31 -13.47 4.50
C ASN A 264 2.72 -13.99 4.82
N TYR A 265 2.90 -15.30 4.94
CA TYR A 265 4.22 -15.92 5.02
C TYR A 265 4.65 -16.48 3.67
N TYR A 266 5.93 -16.30 3.32
CA TYR A 266 6.56 -16.90 2.15
C TYR A 266 7.95 -17.43 2.51
N GLY A 267 8.28 -18.65 2.09
CA GLY A 267 9.60 -19.26 2.29
C GLY A 267 9.54 -20.62 3.01
N ALA A 268 10.68 -21.05 3.54
CA ALA A 268 10.82 -22.39 4.11
C ALA A 268 9.92 -22.56 5.36
N PRO A 269 9.13 -23.65 5.49
CA PRO A 269 8.29 -23.87 6.67
C PRO A 269 9.06 -23.95 8.00
N ASP A 270 10.34 -24.26 7.92
CA ASP A 270 11.28 -24.38 9.04
C ASP A 270 12.38 -23.31 9.02
N ALA A 271 12.10 -22.13 8.45
CA ALA A 271 13.04 -21.00 8.44
C ALA A 271 13.42 -20.56 9.86
N GLU A 272 14.70 -20.29 10.07
CA GLU A 272 15.20 -19.71 11.34
C GLU A 272 15.38 -18.18 11.26
N ASN A 273 15.56 -17.65 10.05
CA ASN A 273 15.80 -16.24 9.76
C ASN A 273 14.67 -15.71 8.86
N VAL A 274 13.95 -14.70 9.35
CA VAL A 274 12.80 -14.13 8.64
C VAL A 274 12.94 -12.61 8.47
N ILE A 275 12.57 -12.10 7.30
CA ILE A 275 12.35 -10.67 7.08
C ILE A 275 10.88 -10.32 7.32
N VAL A 276 10.60 -9.19 7.95
CA VAL A 276 9.25 -8.61 8.01
C VAL A 276 9.28 -7.29 7.25
N ALA A 277 8.41 -7.13 6.25
CA ALA A 277 8.40 -5.95 5.38
C ALA A 277 7.02 -5.66 4.80
N MET A 278 6.90 -4.48 4.18
CA MET A 278 5.64 -3.96 3.65
C MET A 278 5.87 -3.28 2.30
N GLY A 279 4.89 -3.39 1.40
CA GLY A 279 4.96 -2.80 0.06
C GLY A 279 5.89 -3.56 -0.90
N SER A 280 6.27 -2.90 -1.99
CA SER A 280 6.87 -3.53 -3.18
C SER A 280 8.13 -4.35 -2.95
N VAL A 281 8.87 -4.09 -1.86
CA VAL A 281 10.08 -4.86 -1.52
C VAL A 281 9.78 -6.34 -1.30
N ASN A 282 8.54 -6.66 -0.91
CA ASN A 282 8.10 -8.04 -0.69
C ASN A 282 8.29 -8.90 -1.94
N ASN A 283 8.07 -8.35 -3.14
CA ASN A 283 8.29 -9.08 -4.39
C ASN A 283 9.77 -9.43 -4.60
N THR A 284 10.67 -8.46 -4.40
CA THR A 284 12.12 -8.71 -4.49
C THR A 284 12.62 -9.67 -3.41
N ILE A 285 12.04 -9.61 -2.20
CA ILE A 285 12.40 -10.56 -1.14
C ILE A 285 11.95 -11.98 -1.50
N LYS A 286 10.76 -12.17 -2.10
CA LYS A 286 10.29 -13.47 -2.59
C LYS A 286 11.25 -14.05 -3.63
N GLU A 287 11.65 -13.26 -4.63
CA GLU A 287 12.62 -13.69 -5.65
C GLU A 287 13.97 -14.10 -5.03
N VAL A 288 14.44 -13.39 -4.01
CA VAL A 288 15.67 -13.72 -3.29
C VAL A 288 15.52 -14.98 -2.43
N ILE A 289 14.35 -15.20 -1.82
CA ILE A 289 14.04 -16.43 -1.08
C ILE A 289 14.09 -17.62 -2.04
N ASP A 290 13.50 -17.52 -3.23
CA ASP A 290 13.52 -18.59 -4.23
C ASP A 290 14.95 -18.92 -4.66
N TYR A 291 15.75 -17.89 -4.95
CA TYR A 291 17.16 -18.04 -5.26
C TYR A 291 17.97 -18.71 -4.13
N LEU A 292 17.68 -18.37 -2.87
CA LEU A 292 18.32 -18.97 -1.70
C LEU A 292 17.85 -20.42 -1.46
N ALA A 293 16.57 -20.71 -1.71
CA ALA A 293 16.00 -22.04 -1.60
C ALA A 293 16.64 -23.02 -2.58
N GLU A 294 16.95 -22.60 -3.81
CA GLU A 294 17.72 -23.39 -4.79
C GLU A 294 19.12 -23.78 -4.28
N LYS A 295 19.66 -23.02 -3.32
CA LYS A 295 20.95 -23.27 -2.66
C LYS A 295 20.82 -24.01 -1.33
N GLY A 296 19.62 -24.43 -0.94
CA GLY A 296 19.34 -25.15 0.30
C GLY A 296 19.25 -24.27 1.54
N GLU A 297 19.20 -22.94 1.39
CA GLU A 297 19.03 -22.00 2.51
C GLU A 297 17.57 -21.92 2.95
N LYS A 298 17.35 -21.87 4.26
CA LYS A 298 16.02 -21.88 4.88
C LYS A 298 15.69 -20.53 5.48
N VAL A 299 15.16 -19.65 4.64
CA VAL A 299 14.78 -18.28 5.00
C VAL A 299 13.31 -18.03 4.68
N GLY A 300 12.75 -16.96 5.26
CA GLY A 300 11.36 -16.59 5.02
C GLY A 300 11.07 -15.09 5.11
N LEU A 301 9.87 -14.73 4.68
CA LEU A 301 9.31 -13.39 4.67
C LEU A 301 7.93 -13.43 5.34
N ILE A 302 7.66 -12.45 6.20
CA ILE A 302 6.30 -12.06 6.57
C ILE A 302 6.00 -10.72 5.89
N GLU A 303 5.09 -10.77 4.94
CA GLU A 303 4.54 -9.62 4.25
C GLU A 303 3.38 -9.04 5.05
N VAL A 304 3.43 -7.74 5.32
CA VAL A 304 2.39 -7.01 6.05
C VAL A 304 1.43 -6.37 5.05
N HIS A 305 0.18 -6.82 5.04
CA HIS A 305 -0.91 -6.13 4.34
C HIS A 305 -1.65 -5.20 5.30
N LEU A 306 -2.19 -5.72 6.42
CA LEU A 306 -2.89 -4.90 7.41
C LEU A 306 -1.90 -4.39 8.47
N TYR A 307 -1.41 -3.17 8.31
CA TYR A 307 -0.52 -2.53 9.27
C TYR A 307 -1.27 -1.94 10.47
N ARG A 308 -2.48 -1.42 10.27
CA ARG A 308 -3.33 -0.91 11.36
C ARG A 308 -4.79 -1.36 11.19
N PRO A 309 -5.46 -1.82 12.27
CA PRO A 309 -4.88 -2.22 13.55
C PRO A 309 -3.88 -3.37 13.40
N PHE A 310 -2.80 -3.34 14.18
CA PHE A 310 -1.75 -4.34 14.09
C PHE A 310 -2.15 -5.60 14.87
N SER A 311 -2.43 -6.70 14.16
CA SER A 311 -3.01 -7.90 14.79
C SER A 311 -1.95 -8.94 15.17
N GLU A 312 -1.67 -9.07 16.47
CA GLU A 312 -0.84 -10.15 17.01
C GLU A 312 -1.40 -11.54 16.65
N LYS A 313 -2.74 -11.72 16.72
CA LYS A 313 -3.43 -12.96 16.37
C LYS A 313 -3.04 -13.45 14.97
N TYR A 314 -3.14 -12.58 13.97
CA TYR A 314 -2.84 -12.97 12.58
C TYR A 314 -1.34 -13.04 12.29
N PHE A 315 -0.52 -12.21 12.94
CA PHE A 315 0.94 -12.30 12.80
C PHE A 315 1.46 -13.63 13.34
N MET A 316 1.05 -14.01 14.56
CA MET A 316 1.50 -15.26 15.19
C MET A 316 0.96 -16.51 14.48
N LYS A 317 -0.17 -16.40 13.76
CA LYS A 317 -0.72 -17.48 12.92
C LYS A 317 0.22 -17.87 11.77
N VAL A 318 0.96 -16.90 11.21
CA VAL A 318 1.81 -17.13 10.04
C VAL A 318 3.31 -17.26 10.37
N LEU A 319 3.73 -16.86 11.58
CA LEU A 319 5.11 -16.98 12.03
C LEU A 319 5.52 -18.46 12.26
N PRO A 320 6.55 -18.99 11.56
CA PRO A 320 7.06 -20.32 11.84
C PRO A 320 7.64 -20.43 13.24
N LYS A 321 7.39 -21.55 13.93
CA LYS A 321 7.88 -21.79 15.30
C LYS A 321 9.40 -21.94 15.39
N SER A 322 10.07 -22.22 14.26
CA SER A 322 11.52 -22.35 14.15
C SER A 322 12.28 -21.02 14.14
N VAL A 323 11.57 -19.90 14.00
CA VAL A 323 12.20 -18.57 13.84
C VAL A 323 13.00 -18.20 15.09
N LYS A 324 14.27 -17.90 14.89
CA LYS A 324 15.20 -17.43 15.93
C LYS A 324 15.58 -15.97 15.76
N LYS A 325 15.56 -15.45 14.52
CA LYS A 325 15.94 -14.07 14.22
C LYS A 325 15.01 -13.44 13.19
N ILE A 326 14.64 -12.20 13.45
CA ILE A 326 13.76 -11.39 12.60
C ILE A 326 14.46 -10.09 12.23
N SER A 327 14.51 -9.77 10.93
CA SER A 327 14.90 -8.46 10.43
C SER A 327 13.68 -7.71 9.95
N VAL A 328 13.36 -6.60 10.59
CA VAL A 328 12.24 -5.73 10.19
C VAL A 328 12.77 -4.63 9.28
N LEU A 329 12.19 -4.51 8.09
CA LEU A 329 12.57 -3.50 7.11
C LEU A 329 11.53 -2.40 7.04
N ASP A 330 11.92 -1.20 7.45
CA ASP A 330 11.09 0.00 7.40
C ASP A 330 11.50 0.89 6.23
N ARG A 331 10.53 1.29 5.42
CA ARG A 331 10.71 2.24 4.32
C ARG A 331 10.50 3.68 4.78
N THR A 332 11.01 4.03 5.96
CA THR A 332 10.88 5.38 6.53
C THR A 332 12.08 5.70 7.44
N LYS A 333 12.16 6.93 7.94
CA LYS A 333 13.15 7.35 8.92
C LYS A 333 12.54 8.29 9.96
N GLU A 334 12.47 7.84 11.20
CA GLU A 334 12.10 8.69 12.34
C GLU A 334 13.37 9.17 13.07
N ILE A 335 13.72 10.45 12.88
CA ILE A 335 14.92 11.03 13.47
C ILE A 335 14.77 11.11 14.99
N GLY A 336 15.71 10.53 15.73
CA GLY A 336 15.72 10.54 17.20
C GLY A 336 14.88 9.44 17.85
N ALA A 337 14.05 8.72 17.09
CA ALA A 337 13.30 7.59 17.60
C ALA A 337 14.22 6.41 18.01
N GLN A 338 13.71 5.55 18.88
CA GLN A 338 14.41 4.32 19.30
C GLN A 338 14.46 3.27 18.16
N GLY A 339 13.58 3.40 17.19
CA GLY A 339 13.54 2.63 15.96
C GLY A 339 12.38 3.07 15.08
N GLU A 340 12.27 2.49 13.90
CA GLU A 340 11.20 2.80 12.95
C GLU A 340 9.88 2.09 13.30
N PRO A 341 8.72 2.55 12.77
CA PRO A 341 7.41 2.15 13.25
C PRO A 341 7.14 0.64 13.23
N LEU A 342 7.38 -0.04 12.10
CA LEU A 342 7.11 -1.48 11.99
C LEU A 342 8.04 -2.28 12.90
N TYR A 343 9.32 -1.88 12.95
CA TYR A 343 10.28 -2.45 13.89
C TYR A 343 9.82 -2.34 15.35
N LEU A 344 9.29 -1.19 15.76
CA LEU A 344 8.80 -0.98 17.12
C LEU A 344 7.55 -1.82 17.42
N ASP A 345 6.62 -1.95 16.48
CA ASP A 345 5.43 -2.79 16.65
C ASP A 345 5.81 -4.27 16.82
N ILE A 346 6.74 -4.77 16.00
CA ILE A 346 7.24 -6.14 16.11
C ILE A 346 7.97 -6.33 17.44
N ARG A 347 8.84 -5.41 17.84
CA ARG A 347 9.52 -5.51 19.15
C ARG A 347 8.54 -5.50 20.32
N ASN A 348 7.53 -4.66 20.28
CA ASN A 348 6.51 -4.59 21.31
C ASN A 348 5.72 -5.91 21.40
N MET A 349 5.38 -6.53 20.26
CA MET A 349 4.66 -7.80 20.21
C MET A 349 5.40 -8.95 20.93
N PHE A 350 6.73 -8.91 20.95
CA PHE A 350 7.57 -9.93 21.61
C PHE A 350 8.08 -9.51 23.00
N TYR A 351 7.76 -8.31 23.46
CA TYR A 351 8.23 -7.84 24.76
C TYR A 351 7.70 -8.72 25.89
N GLY A 352 8.60 -9.22 26.74
CA GLY A 352 8.25 -10.08 27.87
C GLY A 352 7.89 -11.53 27.52
N LYS A 353 7.93 -11.93 26.24
CA LYS A 353 7.69 -13.34 25.84
C LYS A 353 8.92 -14.20 26.04
N GLU A 354 8.72 -15.41 26.56
CA GLU A 354 9.76 -16.44 26.60
C GLU A 354 10.16 -16.85 25.18
N ASN A 355 11.45 -17.12 24.97
CA ASN A 355 12.00 -17.53 23.67
C ASN A 355 11.71 -16.55 22.52
N ALA A 356 11.58 -15.25 22.82
CA ALA A 356 11.45 -14.22 21.80
C ALA A 356 12.64 -14.28 20.81
N PRO A 357 12.40 -14.18 19.49
CA PRO A 357 13.49 -14.15 18.52
C PRO A 357 14.33 -12.87 18.69
N CYS A 358 15.58 -12.91 18.21
CA CYS A 358 16.38 -11.70 18.09
C CYS A 358 15.77 -10.81 17.00
N ILE A 359 15.29 -9.62 17.39
CA ILE A 359 14.64 -8.68 16.47
C ILE A 359 15.57 -7.49 16.19
N ILE A 360 15.95 -7.33 14.93
CA ILE A 360 16.72 -6.20 14.43
C ILE A 360 15.88 -5.38 13.44
N GLY A 361 16.20 -4.08 13.33
CA GLY A 361 15.54 -3.15 12.42
C GLY A 361 16.52 -2.59 11.39
N GLY A 362 16.05 -2.42 10.17
CA GLY A 362 16.80 -1.84 9.07
C GLY A 362 15.95 -0.87 8.25
N ARG A 363 16.61 0.14 7.68
CA ARG A 363 15.97 1.06 6.73
C ARG A 363 16.41 0.79 5.30
N TYR A 364 15.48 0.91 4.37
CA TYR A 364 15.73 0.74 2.94
C TYR A 364 14.88 1.72 2.13
N GLY A 365 15.16 1.83 0.83
CA GLY A 365 14.18 2.32 -0.15
C GLY A 365 13.69 3.77 0.01
N LEU A 366 14.32 4.59 0.86
CA LEU A 366 13.92 5.99 1.04
C LEU A 366 14.01 6.73 -0.30
N SER A 367 12.97 7.48 -0.63
CA SER A 367 12.88 8.23 -1.90
C SER A 367 13.17 7.38 -3.14
N SER A 368 12.55 6.20 -3.23
CA SER A 368 12.78 5.20 -4.29
C SER A 368 14.25 4.84 -4.51
N LYS A 369 15.08 4.90 -3.46
CA LYS A 369 16.42 4.31 -3.53
C LYS A 369 16.29 2.85 -3.93
N ASP A 370 17.02 2.46 -4.96
CA ASP A 370 16.95 1.10 -5.49
C ASP A 370 17.31 0.07 -4.42
N THR A 371 16.51 -0.99 -4.34
CA THR A 371 16.66 -2.07 -3.36
C THR A 371 16.78 -3.39 -4.12
N THR A 372 18.01 -3.75 -4.46
CA THR A 372 18.31 -4.86 -5.36
C THR A 372 18.30 -6.21 -4.65
N PRO A 373 18.21 -7.33 -5.39
CA PRO A 373 18.32 -8.67 -4.82
C PRO A 373 19.60 -8.88 -3.97
N ALA A 374 20.74 -8.34 -4.41
CA ALA A 374 22.00 -8.43 -3.67
C ALA A 374 21.96 -7.68 -2.33
N GLN A 375 21.20 -6.59 -2.27
CA GLN A 375 20.99 -5.84 -1.05
C GLN A 375 20.10 -6.60 -0.05
N ILE A 376 19.06 -7.30 -0.52
CA ILE A 376 18.27 -8.20 0.33
C ILE A 376 19.08 -9.39 0.81
N LEU A 377 19.97 -9.94 -0.03
CA LEU A 377 20.91 -10.99 0.38
C LEU A 377 21.76 -10.52 1.56
N SER A 378 22.26 -9.28 1.52
CA SER A 378 23.01 -8.67 2.63
C SER A 378 22.22 -8.61 3.94
N VAL A 379 20.89 -8.45 3.88
CA VAL A 379 20.01 -8.52 5.06
C VAL A 379 19.96 -9.93 5.64
N TYR A 380 19.80 -10.95 4.81
CA TYR A 380 19.83 -12.35 5.28
C TYR A 380 21.20 -12.74 5.82
N ASP A 381 22.29 -12.33 5.17
CA ASP A 381 23.64 -12.60 5.66
C ASP A 381 23.90 -11.90 6.99
N ASN A 382 23.39 -10.69 7.19
CA ASN A 382 23.42 -10.02 8.49
C ASN A 382 22.67 -10.83 9.57
N LEU A 383 21.52 -11.43 9.25
CA LEU A 383 20.78 -12.30 10.18
C LEU A 383 21.57 -13.57 10.54
N LYS A 384 22.39 -14.11 9.64
CA LYS A 384 23.21 -15.30 9.91
C LYS A 384 24.31 -15.04 10.96
N LEU A 385 24.74 -13.79 11.14
CA LEU A 385 25.79 -13.45 12.12
C LEU A 385 25.36 -13.77 13.57
N ASP A 386 26.31 -14.17 14.41
CA ASP A 386 26.06 -14.37 15.85
C ASP A 386 25.53 -13.11 16.54
N LYS A 387 26.03 -11.94 16.10
CA LYS A 387 25.60 -10.61 16.53
C LYS A 387 25.21 -9.78 15.32
N PRO A 388 23.98 -9.93 14.80
CA PRO A 388 23.51 -9.15 13.68
C PRO A 388 23.58 -7.65 13.96
N LYS A 389 23.98 -6.85 12.97
CA LYS A 389 23.93 -5.40 13.06
C LYS A 389 22.47 -4.98 13.16
N ASN A 390 22.12 -4.23 14.21
CA ASN A 390 20.82 -3.61 14.38
C ASN A 390 20.84 -2.14 13.91
N ARG A 391 19.67 -1.56 13.65
CA ARG A 391 19.45 -0.17 13.19
C ARG A 391 20.22 0.18 11.92
N PHE A 392 20.37 -0.80 11.04
CA PHE A 392 21.19 -0.71 9.84
C PHE A 392 20.51 0.07 8.71
N THR A 393 21.26 0.35 7.66
CA THR A 393 20.73 0.84 6.37
C THR A 393 21.13 -0.08 5.22
N VAL A 394 20.33 -0.08 4.17
CA VAL A 394 20.55 -0.85 2.94
C VAL A 394 20.50 0.09 1.74
N GLY A 395 21.36 -0.14 0.74
CA GLY A 395 21.39 0.66 -0.50
C GLY A 395 22.17 1.98 -0.43
N ILE A 396 22.94 2.20 0.64
CA ILE A 396 23.87 3.34 0.79
C ILE A 396 25.19 2.87 1.39
N ASN A 397 26.25 3.64 1.19
CA ASN A 397 27.47 3.56 2.00
C ASN A 397 27.41 4.65 3.08
N ASP A 398 27.24 4.26 4.33
CA ASP A 398 27.25 5.16 5.48
C ASP A 398 28.61 5.06 6.17
N ASP A 399 29.56 5.86 5.71
CA ASP A 399 30.92 5.98 6.24
C ASP A 399 31.02 6.94 7.44
N VAL A 400 29.89 7.48 7.91
CA VAL A 400 29.84 8.41 9.05
C VAL A 400 29.36 7.70 10.31
N LYS A 401 28.21 7.02 10.26
CA LYS A 401 27.67 6.24 11.40
C LYS A 401 27.91 4.74 11.27
N HIS A 402 28.44 4.29 10.13
CA HIS A 402 28.72 2.87 9.86
C HIS A 402 27.49 1.99 10.01
N SER A 403 26.30 2.52 9.73
CA SER A 403 25.04 1.80 9.84
C SER A 403 24.76 0.93 8.61
N SER A 404 25.38 1.20 7.47
CA SER A 404 25.13 0.44 6.24
C SER A 404 25.60 -1.02 6.35
N LEU A 405 24.81 -1.92 5.76
CA LEU A 405 25.26 -3.28 5.47
C LEU A 405 26.19 -3.29 4.24
N PRO A 406 27.05 -4.31 4.09
CA PRO A 406 27.94 -4.42 2.93
C PRO A 406 27.19 -4.43 1.61
N ILE A 407 27.74 -3.74 0.61
CA ILE A 407 27.26 -3.80 -0.77
C ILE A 407 27.85 -5.07 -1.41
N LEU A 408 26.99 -6.04 -1.70
CA LEU A 408 27.37 -7.29 -2.34
C LEU A 408 27.35 -7.13 -3.88
N PRO A 409 28.08 -7.98 -4.63
CA PRO A 409 27.96 -8.04 -6.08
C PRO A 409 26.51 -8.31 -6.51
N GLU A 410 26.06 -7.67 -7.58
CA GLU A 410 24.71 -7.87 -8.11
C GLU A 410 24.51 -9.31 -8.57
N ILE A 411 23.32 -9.84 -8.28
CA ILE A 411 22.89 -11.20 -8.65
C ILE A 411 21.64 -11.11 -9.52
N SER A 412 21.49 -12.05 -10.45
CA SER A 412 20.22 -12.24 -11.15
C SER A 412 19.37 -13.28 -10.42
N VAL A 413 18.18 -12.85 -10.01
CA VAL A 413 17.12 -13.70 -9.42
C VAL A 413 15.92 -13.83 -10.38
N VAL A 414 16.08 -13.35 -11.61
CA VAL A 414 15.00 -13.32 -12.59
C VAL A 414 14.71 -14.75 -13.05
N PRO A 415 13.43 -15.18 -13.09
CA PRO A 415 13.06 -16.51 -13.55
C PRO A 415 13.62 -16.87 -14.93
N LYS A 416 13.98 -18.13 -15.12
CA LYS A 416 14.45 -18.63 -16.42
C LYS A 416 13.37 -18.45 -17.49
N GLY A 417 13.75 -17.92 -18.65
CA GLY A 417 12.83 -17.65 -19.75
C GLY A 417 12.30 -16.21 -19.80
N THR A 418 12.52 -15.41 -18.75
CA THR A 418 12.22 -13.98 -18.79
C THR A 418 13.23 -13.24 -19.66
N HIS A 419 12.73 -12.43 -20.57
CA HIS A 419 13.53 -11.49 -21.33
C HIS A 419 13.59 -10.15 -20.60
N GLU A 420 14.77 -9.56 -20.53
CA GLU A 420 14.99 -8.23 -19.97
C GLU A 420 15.53 -7.30 -21.05
N ALA A 421 14.96 -6.11 -21.16
CA ALA A 421 15.38 -5.10 -22.13
C ALA A 421 15.54 -3.73 -21.47
N LYS A 422 16.55 -2.99 -21.92
CA LYS A 422 16.79 -1.60 -21.52
C LYS A 422 16.87 -0.71 -22.75
N PHE A 423 16.14 0.40 -22.71
CA PHE A 423 16.12 1.39 -23.78
C PHE A 423 16.52 2.74 -23.21
N PHE A 424 17.55 3.35 -23.81
CA PHE A 424 18.01 4.68 -23.48
C PHE A 424 17.46 5.64 -24.53
N GLY A 425 16.60 6.57 -24.10
CA GLY A 425 15.99 7.57 -24.96
C GLY A 425 16.30 8.99 -24.50
N LEU A 426 16.01 9.96 -25.34
CA LEU A 426 16.01 11.38 -25.04
C LEU A 426 14.59 11.85 -24.65
N GLY A 427 14.49 12.82 -23.76
CA GLY A 427 13.21 13.42 -23.37
C GLY A 427 12.43 13.89 -24.61
N ALA A 428 11.19 13.41 -24.74
CA ALA A 428 10.27 13.66 -25.85
C ALA A 428 10.64 13.03 -27.21
N ASP A 429 11.54 12.04 -27.27
CA ASP A 429 11.87 11.34 -28.52
C ASP A 429 10.88 10.22 -28.92
N GLY A 430 9.90 9.93 -28.06
CA GLY A 430 8.90 8.87 -28.27
C GLY A 430 9.27 7.49 -27.70
N THR A 431 10.50 7.26 -27.23
CA THR A 431 11.00 5.97 -26.72
C THR A 431 10.10 5.41 -25.62
N VAL A 432 9.77 6.21 -24.61
CA VAL A 432 8.90 5.78 -23.51
C VAL A 432 7.51 5.39 -24.00
N GLY A 433 6.93 6.19 -24.90
CA GLY A 433 5.61 5.90 -25.48
C GLY A 433 5.60 4.61 -26.30
N ALA A 434 6.63 4.40 -27.13
CA ALA A 434 6.81 3.18 -27.90
C ALA A 434 6.97 1.95 -26.99
N ASN A 435 7.71 2.08 -25.89
CA ASN A 435 7.88 1.00 -24.92
C ASN A 435 6.60 0.69 -24.13
N LYS A 436 5.83 1.70 -23.70
CA LYS A 436 4.50 1.51 -23.10
C LYS A 436 3.55 0.80 -24.07
N ASN A 437 3.58 1.17 -25.35
CA ASN A 437 2.78 0.51 -26.37
C ASN A 437 3.23 -0.94 -26.60
N SER A 438 4.55 -1.18 -26.67
CA SER A 438 5.13 -2.50 -26.90
C SER A 438 4.80 -3.48 -25.77
N ILE A 439 4.92 -3.05 -24.50
CA ILE A 439 4.60 -3.90 -23.36
C ILE A 439 3.11 -4.25 -23.32
N LYS A 440 2.25 -3.31 -23.72
CA LYS A 440 0.81 -3.55 -23.86
C LYS A 440 0.50 -4.53 -24.99
N ILE A 441 1.12 -4.38 -26.16
CA ILE A 441 0.97 -5.35 -27.27
C ILE A 441 1.37 -6.75 -26.81
N ILE A 442 2.53 -6.89 -26.14
CA ILE A 442 3.01 -8.18 -25.62
C ILE A 442 2.02 -8.75 -24.59
N GLY A 443 1.57 -7.94 -23.63
CA GLY A 443 0.64 -8.36 -22.59
C GLY A 443 -0.74 -8.76 -23.12
N ASP A 444 -1.27 -8.03 -24.10
CA ASP A 444 -2.61 -8.22 -24.64
C ASP A 444 -2.66 -9.32 -25.72
N SER A 445 -1.54 -9.59 -26.42
CA SER A 445 -1.48 -10.52 -27.56
C SER A 445 -0.79 -11.85 -27.24
N THR A 446 -0.30 -12.05 -26.03
CA THR A 446 0.39 -13.28 -25.61
C THR A 446 -0.02 -13.68 -24.19
N ASP A 447 0.26 -14.93 -23.80
CA ASP A 447 0.04 -15.41 -22.44
C ASP A 447 1.16 -15.02 -21.45
N LYS A 448 2.18 -14.30 -21.91
CA LYS A 448 3.32 -13.89 -21.07
C LYS A 448 2.90 -12.86 -20.03
N TYR A 449 3.60 -12.85 -18.91
CA TYR A 449 3.62 -11.69 -18.03
C TYR A 449 4.43 -10.58 -18.69
N ALA A 450 4.04 -9.34 -18.41
CA ALA A 450 4.65 -8.15 -18.99
C ALA A 450 4.82 -7.10 -17.89
N GLN A 451 6.03 -6.57 -17.75
CA GLN A 451 6.39 -5.55 -16.77
C GLN A 451 7.14 -4.42 -17.48
N ALA A 452 6.84 -3.16 -17.13
CA ALA A 452 7.69 -2.04 -17.53
C ALA A 452 7.82 -0.98 -16.43
N TYR A 453 9.01 -0.42 -16.30
CA TYR A 453 9.33 0.70 -15.41
C TYR A 453 10.14 1.74 -16.16
N PHE A 454 9.87 3.02 -15.91
CA PHE A 454 10.48 4.14 -16.65
C PHE A 454 11.18 5.09 -15.69
N SER A 455 12.49 5.24 -15.85
CA SER A 455 13.28 6.23 -15.15
C SER A 455 13.35 7.51 -15.99
N TYR A 456 12.96 8.63 -15.40
CA TYR A 456 12.98 9.94 -16.05
C TYR A 456 14.04 10.84 -15.42
N ASP A 457 14.55 11.78 -16.22
CA ASP A 457 15.37 12.90 -15.74
C ASP A 457 14.47 14.01 -15.17
N SER A 458 15.03 14.79 -14.25
CA SER A 458 14.47 16.05 -13.76
C SER A 458 14.36 17.13 -14.85
N LYS A 459 15.19 17.04 -15.90
CA LYS A 459 15.17 17.99 -17.02
C LYS A 459 13.90 17.81 -17.86
N LYS A 460 13.10 18.88 -17.94
CA LYS A 460 11.87 18.91 -18.76
C LYS A 460 12.09 18.70 -20.26
N SER A 461 13.26 19.04 -20.79
CA SER A 461 13.63 18.84 -22.19
C SER A 461 15.09 18.39 -22.29
N GLY A 462 15.37 17.48 -23.24
CA GLY A 462 16.72 16.94 -23.47
C GLY A 462 17.28 16.08 -22.33
N GLY A 463 16.45 15.67 -21.37
CA GLY A 463 16.84 14.75 -20.30
C GLY A 463 16.98 13.31 -20.80
N ILE A 464 17.70 12.46 -20.06
CA ILE A 464 17.81 11.03 -20.39
C ILE A 464 16.59 10.29 -19.84
N THR A 465 16.04 9.37 -20.62
CA THR A 465 15.04 8.41 -20.15
C THR A 465 15.60 7.00 -20.26
N ILE A 466 15.30 6.16 -19.28
CA ILE A 466 15.70 4.75 -19.28
C ILE A 466 14.45 3.90 -19.04
N SER A 467 14.05 3.14 -20.05
CA SER A 467 12.96 2.19 -19.93
C SER A 467 13.51 0.81 -19.59
N HIS A 468 12.92 0.16 -18.60
CA HIS A 468 13.22 -1.21 -18.19
C HIS A 468 11.99 -2.07 -18.48
N LEU A 469 12.12 -3.06 -19.35
CA LEU A 469 11.03 -3.97 -19.71
C LEU A 469 11.40 -5.39 -19.34
N ARG A 470 10.43 -6.14 -18.84
CA ARG A 470 10.53 -7.59 -18.67
C ARG A 470 9.30 -8.27 -19.23
N PHE A 471 9.49 -9.42 -19.87
CA PHE A 471 8.39 -10.28 -20.29
C PHE A 471 8.82 -11.74 -20.31
N GLY A 472 7.97 -12.63 -19.84
CA GLY A 472 8.31 -14.03 -19.59
C GLY A 472 7.10 -14.89 -19.31
#